data_AF-A0A071MQU4-F1
#
_entry.id   AF-A0A071MQU4-F1
#
_cell.length_a   1.000
_cell.length_b   1.000
_cell.length_c   1.000
_cell.angle_alpha   90.00
_cell.angle_beta   90.00
_cell.angle_gamma   90.00
#
_symmetry.space_group_name_H-M   'P 1'
#
loop_
_entity.id
_entity.type
_entity.pdbx_description
1 polymer ?
#
loop_
_entity_poly.entity_id
_entity_poly.type
_entity_poly.pdbx_seq_one_letter_code
_entity_poly.pdbx_strand_id
1 'polypeptide(L)' 'MRAANKALEKGDNAALADMGFSIEHVDELQKNGGFPSTSISNNTRMITYLRSSQSLYHRSQQILNC' A
#
# COMPACT_ATOMS: atom_id res chain seq x y z
N MET A 1 1.41 -1.72 3.09
CA MET A 1 0.98 -3.13 3.07
C MET A 1 2.15 -4.11 3.12
N ARG A 2 2.98 -4.30 2.08
CA ARG A 2 4.12 -5.26 2.17
C ARG A 2 5.11 -4.95 3.29
N ALA A 3 5.43 -3.67 3.49
CA ALA A 3 6.30 -3.24 4.59
C ALA A 3 5.71 -3.57 5.97
N ALA A 4 4.38 -3.42 6.13
CA ALA A 4 3.68 -3.74 7.37
C ALA A 4 3.72 -5.26 7.65
N ASN A 5 3.47 -6.12 6.65
CA ASN A 5 3.63 -7.57 6.84
C ASN A 5 5.05 -7.93 7.27
N LYS A 6 6.07 -7.33 6.64
CA LYS A 6 7.47 -7.57 6.97
C LYS A 6 7.83 -7.10 8.39
N ALA A 7 7.27 -5.98 8.83
CA ALA A 7 7.45 -5.50 10.20
C ALA A 7 6.74 -6.43 11.20
N LEU A 8 5.52 -6.87 10.89
CA LEU A 8 4.74 -7.81 11.69
C LEU A 8 5.44 -9.16 11.86
N GLU A 9 5.98 -9.73 10.78
CA GLU A 9 6.77 -10.98 10.82
C GLU A 9 8.01 -10.87 11.71
N LYS A 10 8.57 -9.68 11.84
CA LYS A 10 9.74 -9.38 12.67
C LYS A 10 9.37 -8.97 14.10
N GLY A 11 8.09 -8.78 14.41
CA GLY A 11 7.64 -8.18 15.67
C GLY A 11 8.09 -6.73 15.87
N ASP A 12 8.35 -6.01 14.78
CA ASP A 12 8.85 -4.63 14.80
C ASP A 12 7.69 -3.64 14.98
N ASN A 13 7.23 -3.52 16.23
CA ASN A 13 6.14 -2.63 16.60
C ASN A 13 6.48 -1.14 16.40
N ALA A 14 7.76 -0.77 16.45
CA ALA A 14 8.19 0.60 16.17
C ALA A 14 7.98 0.95 14.69
N ALA A 15 8.38 0.06 13.77
CA ALA A 15 8.11 0.25 12.36
C ALA A 15 6.61 0.27 12.03
N LEU A 16 5.80 -0.52 12.75
CA LEU A 16 4.33 -0.49 12.59
C LEU A 16 3.73 0.83 13.11
N ALA A 17 4.21 1.35 14.25
CA ALA A 17 3.79 2.65 14.77
C ALA A 17 4.18 3.81 13.84
N ASP A 18 5.39 3.79 13.28
CA ASP A 18 5.86 4.78 12.29
C ASP A 18 5.01 4.76 11.01
N MET A 19 4.47 3.59 10.64
CA MET A 19 3.52 3.46 9.53
C MET A 19 2.09 3.92 9.90
N GLY A 20 1.86 4.34 11.14
CA GLY A 20 0.58 4.84 11.64
C GLY A 20 -0.38 3.76 12.15
N PHE A 21 0.09 2.53 12.40
CA PHE A 21 -0.75 1.50 12.99
C PHE A 21 -0.87 1.71 14.51
N SER A 22 -2.09 1.69 15.01
CA SER A 22 -2.36 1.57 16.45
C SER A 22 -2.09 0.14 16.92
N ILE A 23 -1.88 -0.02 18.23
CA ILE A 23 -1.67 -1.35 18.85
C ILE A 23 -2.84 -2.28 18.53
N GLU A 24 -4.07 -1.76 18.54
CA GLU A 24 -5.30 -2.50 18.22
C GLU A 24 -5.25 -3.08 16.80
N HIS A 25 -4.83 -2.27 15.81
CA HIS A 25 -4.67 -2.72 14.44
C HIS A 25 -3.51 -3.70 14.25
N VAL A 26 -2.44 -3.58 15.03
CA VAL A 26 -1.33 -4.54 15.02
C VAL A 26 -1.79 -5.90 15.55
N ASP A 27 -2.54 -5.92 16.65
CA ASP A 27 -3.12 -7.14 17.21
C ASP A 27 -4.06 -7.85 16.22
N GLU A 28 -4.90 -7.09 15.51
CA GLU A 28 -5.76 -7.63 14.47
C GLU A 28 -4.94 -8.19 13.28
N LEU A 29 -3.92 -7.46 12.84
CA LEU A 29 -3.02 -7.93 11.81
C LEU A 29 -2.31 -9.22 12.25
N GLN A 30 -1.86 -9.31 13.50
CA GLN A 30 -1.18 -10.49 14.02
C GLN A 30 -2.11 -11.71 14.08
N LYS A 31 -3.36 -11.53 14.54
CA LYS A 31 -4.38 -12.59 14.54
C LYS A 31 -4.70 -13.09 13.13
N ASN A 32 -4.70 -12.18 12.15
CA ASN A 32 -5.05 -12.48 10.76
C ASN A 32 -3.83 -12.91 9.90
N GLY A 33 -2.62 -12.91 10.45
CA GLY A 33 -1.40 -13.23 9.70
C GLY A 33 -0.95 -12.13 8.73
N GLY A 34 -1.34 -10.88 8.99
CA GLY A 34 -1.03 -9.70 8.18
C GLY A 34 -2.04 -9.47 7.05
N PHE A 35 -1.60 -8.70 6.05
CA PHE A 35 -2.39 -8.44 4.85
C PHE A 35 -2.39 -9.65 3.91
N PRO A 36 -3.56 -10.14 3.44
CA PRO A 36 -3.65 -11.21 2.47
C PRO A 36 -2.92 -10.87 1.16
N SER A 37 -2.32 -11.88 0.53
CA SER A 37 -1.61 -11.74 -0.75
C SER A 37 -2.50 -11.21 -1.88
N THR A 38 -3.79 -11.56 -1.85
CA THR A 38 -4.83 -11.07 -2.78
C THR A 38 -5.04 -9.56 -2.63
N SER A 39 -5.21 -9.07 -1.41
CA SER A 39 -5.36 -7.63 -1.11
C SER A 39 -4.11 -6.83 -1.49
N ILE A 40 -2.91 -7.38 -1.26
CA ILE A 40 -1.65 -6.76 -1.68
C ILE A 40 -1.58 -6.65 -3.21
N SER A 41 -1.92 -7.72 -3.92
CA SER A 41 -1.85 -7.77 -5.38
C SER A 41 -2.87 -6.85 -6.04
N ASN A 42 -4.10 -6.84 -5.53
CA ASN A 42 -5.17 -5.96 -6.02
C ASN A 42 -4.79 -4.49 -5.83
N ASN A 43 -4.31 -4.09 -4.66
CA ASN A 43 -3.86 -2.73 -4.42
C ASN A 43 -2.66 -2.34 -5.29
N THR A 44 -1.71 -3.26 -5.51
CA THR A 44 -0.56 -3.01 -6.40
C THR A 44 -1.03 -2.73 -7.82
N ARG A 45 -1.96 -3.54 -8.35
CA ARG A 45 -2.54 -3.34 -9.68
C ARG A 45 -3.28 -2.00 -9.76
N MET A 46 -4.08 -1.67 -8.76
CA MET A 46 -4.83 -0.42 -8.71
C MET A 46 -3.91 0.80 -8.67
N ILE A 47 -2.87 0.80 -7.84
CA ILE A 47 -1.88 1.88 -7.78
C ILE A 47 -1.16 2.03 -9.13
N THR A 48 -0.78 0.93 -9.77
CA THR A 48 -0.16 0.97 -11.10
C THR A 48 -1.11 1.59 -12.13
N TYR A 49 -2.37 1.18 -12.12
CA TYR A 49 -3.40 1.75 -13.00
C TYR A 49 -3.63 3.25 -12.76
N LEU A 50 -3.68 3.69 -11.49
CA LEU A 50 -3.85 5.10 -11.15
C LEU A 50 -2.64 5.92 -11.61
N ARG A 51 -1.41 5.42 -11.42
CA ARG A 51 -0.19 6.07 -11.89
C ARG A 51 -0.12 6.17 -13.40
N SER A 52 -0.50 5.09 -14.11
CA SER A 52 -0.56 5.14 -15.58
C SER A 52 -1.65 6.10 -16.05
N SER A 53 -2.82 6.10 -15.42
CA SER A 53 -3.92 7.00 -15.79
C SER A 53 -3.53 8.47 -15.56
N GLN A 54 -2.91 8.78 -14.42
CA GLN A 54 -2.41 10.12 -14.11
C GLN A 54 -1.32 10.58 -15.11
N SER A 55 -0.45 9.67 -15.54
CA SER A 55 0.54 9.91 -16.61
C SER A 55 -0.13 10.17 -17.97
N LEU A 56 -1.20 9.43 -18.29
CA LEU A 56 -1.97 9.62 -19.53
C LEU A 56 -2.69 10.98 -19.54
N TYR A 57 -3.28 11.42 -18.42
CA TYR A 57 -3.85 12.77 -18.29
C TYR A 57 -2.79 13.87 -18.44
N HIS A 58 -1.58 13.65 -17.93
CA HIS A 58 -0.52 14.65 -18.06
C HIS A 58 0.01 14.75 -19.50
N ARG A 59 0.04 13.64 -20.24
CA ARG A 59 0.46 13.62 -21.65
C ARG A 59 -0.59 14.19 -22.61
N SER A 60 -1.88 13.96 -22.35
CA SER A 60 -2.96 14.55 -23.16
C SER A 60 -3.04 16.07 -23.01
N GLN A 61 -2.77 16.61 -21.81
CA GLN A 61 -2.65 18.06 -21.57
C GLN A 61 -1.49 18.71 -22.34
N GLN A 62 -0.38 17.99 -22.57
CA GLN A 62 0.73 18.52 -23.38
C GLN A 62 0.41 18.54 -24.88
N ILE A 63 -0.43 17.63 -25.37
CA ILE A 63 -0.84 17.61 -26.79
C ILE A 63 -1.93 18.66 -27.07
N LEU A 64 -2.81 18.93 -26.09
CA LEU A 64 -3.90 19.89 -26.26
C LEU A 64 -3.47 21.37 -26.09
N ASN A 65 -2.27 21.63 -25.58
CA ASN A 65 -1.68 22.97 -25.45
C ASN A 65 -0.56 23.26 -26.47
N CYS A 66 -0.43 22.41 -27.50
CA CYS A 66 0.39 22.64 -28.70
C CYS A 66 -0.52 23.05 -29.87
#